data_AF-A0A0G1XMR4-F1
#
_entry.id   AF-A0A0G1XMR4-F1
#
_cell.length_a   1.000
_cell.length_b   1.000
_cell.length_c   1.000
_cell.angle_alpha   90.00
_cell.angle_beta   90.00
_cell.angle_gamma   90.00
#
_symmetry.space_group_name_H-M   'P 1'
#
loop_
_entity.id
_entity.type
_entity.pdbx_description
1 polymer ?
#
loop_
_entity_poly.entity_id
_entity_poly.type
_entity_poly.pdbx_seq_one_letter_code
_entity_poly.pdbx_strand_id
1 'polypeptide(L)'
;MSLAEKITENMKAAMKAKDSATLSTLRLLISALKNKKIDVQHELSDAEVTDVVKSQVKQLKDSIESFKAGGREDLAASTQIEVTVLEQYLPAQMSDEELTQVVKGAVEKSGATSKADMGKVMGAAMAAVAGRADGSRVKEMVMRFLPMVVLVVCGTGVMMNPALAAIPLTGERMDTDFVSLATGLRALRVLVLWIGILGITFILFGGFNYMKASSRDDEHKSALTFITLGVFASVAVFLMFGFSTIILQSI
;
A
#
# COMPACT_ATOMS: atom_id res chain seq x y z
N MET A 1 21.41 26.34 21.89
CA MET A 1 22.20 25.21 21.38
C MET A 1 21.40 24.53 20.29
N SER A 2 22.03 24.23 19.16
CA SER A 2 21.43 23.40 18.12
C SER A 2 21.26 21.96 18.61
N LEU A 3 20.43 21.16 17.95
CA LEU A 3 20.24 19.76 18.30
C LEU A 3 21.55 18.96 18.18
N ALA A 4 22.36 19.27 17.15
CA ALA A 4 23.67 18.65 16.95
C ALA A 4 24.67 18.97 18.07
N GLU A 5 24.67 20.21 18.58
CA GLU A 5 25.47 20.59 19.74
C GLU A 5 25.02 19.85 21.00
N LYS A 6 23.70 19.73 21.20
CA LYS A 6 23.11 19.01 22.35
C LYS A 6 23.50 17.53 22.36
N ILE A 7 23.47 16.88 21.19
CA ILE A 7 23.93 15.49 21.02
C ILE A 7 25.42 15.36 21.39
N THR A 8 26.24 16.32 20.96
CA THR A 8 27.68 16.32 21.24
C THR A 8 27.98 16.54 22.72
N GLU A 9 27.21 17.40 23.40
CA GLU A 9 27.32 17.60 24.85
C GLU A 9 26.89 16.35 25.62
N ASN A 10 25.77 15.73 25.23
CA ASN A 10 25.28 14.50 25.87
C ASN A 10 26.27 13.34 25.69
N MET A 11 26.98 13.26 24.56
CA MET A 11 28.08 12.32 24.40
C MET A 11 29.19 12.57 25.43
N LYS A 12 29.56 13.84 25.68
CA LYS A 12 30.54 14.19 26.73
C LYS A 12 30.04 13.85 28.12
N ALA A 13 28.75 14.05 28.39
CA ALA A 13 28.13 13.64 29.64
C ALA A 13 28.17 12.11 29.82
N ALA A 14 27.83 11.34 28.79
CA ALA A 14 27.91 9.87 28.80
C ALA A 14 29.34 9.37 29.03
N MET A 15 30.35 10.04 28.45
CA MET A 15 31.77 9.76 28.74
C MET A 15 32.13 9.95 30.21
N LYS A 16 31.65 11.02 30.85
CA LYS A 16 31.88 11.29 32.28
C LYS A 16 31.13 10.30 33.17
N ALA A 17 29.90 9.94 32.79
CA ALA A 17 29.06 8.99 33.51
C ALA A 17 29.50 7.52 33.33
N LYS A 18 30.45 7.24 32.42
CA LYS A 18 30.87 5.89 32.01
C LYS A 18 29.71 5.00 31.52
N ASP A 19 28.70 5.61 30.94
CA ASP A 19 27.60 4.90 30.29
C ASP A 19 28.05 4.45 28.90
N SER A 20 28.51 3.21 28.80
CA SER A 20 29.06 2.65 27.57
C SER A 20 28.02 2.53 26.46
N ALA A 21 26.78 2.16 26.79
CA ALA A 21 25.71 1.96 25.82
C ALA A 21 25.30 3.28 25.17
N THR A 22 24.99 4.30 25.99
CA THR A 22 24.65 5.63 25.47
C THR A 22 25.81 6.24 24.68
N LEU A 23 27.04 6.06 25.15
CA LEU A 23 28.23 6.56 24.47
C LEU A 23 28.45 5.92 23.09
N SER A 24 28.28 4.60 22.94
CA SER A 24 28.43 3.93 21.64
C SER A 24 27.37 4.40 20.65
N THR A 25 26.10 4.48 21.10
CA THR A 25 24.98 4.92 20.26
C THR A 25 25.16 6.36 19.81
N LEU A 26 25.56 7.28 20.70
CA LEU A 26 25.79 8.68 20.33
C LEU A 26 26.99 8.87 19.40
N ARG A 27 28.05 8.04 19.51
CA ARG A 27 29.18 8.08 18.56
C ARG A 27 28.79 7.63 17.16
N LEU A 28 27.95 6.59 17.06
CA LEU A 28 27.39 6.15 15.78
C LEU A 28 26.51 7.23 15.17
N LEU A 29 25.63 7.85 15.98
CA LEU A 29 24.79 8.95 15.54
C LEU A 29 25.60 10.15 15.03
N ILE A 30 26.63 10.57 15.76
CA ILE A 30 27.51 11.68 15.33
C ILE A 30 28.21 11.36 14.01
N SER A 31 28.63 10.10 13.82
CA SER A 31 29.23 9.66 12.56
C SER A 31 28.23 9.73 11.40
N ALA A 32 26.98 9.32 11.63
CA ALA A 32 25.91 9.44 10.64
C ALA A 32 25.58 10.90 10.30
N LEU A 33 25.56 11.80 11.30
CA LEU A 33 25.38 13.23 11.08
C LEU A 33 26.53 13.84 10.26
N LYS A 34 27.77 13.43 10.52
CA LYS A 34 28.93 13.86 9.72
C LYS A 34 28.85 13.37 8.28
N ASN A 35 28.43 12.11 8.07
CA ASN A 35 28.24 11.58 6.72
C ASN A 35 27.16 12.38 5.98
N LYS A 36 26.02 12.66 6.63
CA LYS A 36 24.96 13.48 6.04
C LYS A 36 25.44 14.90 5.72
N LYS A 37 26.28 15.49 6.59
CA LYS A 37 26.90 16.81 6.35
C LYS A 37 27.76 16.82 5.09
N ILE A 38 28.53 15.75 4.88
CA ILE A 38 29.37 15.59 3.69
C ILE A 38 28.49 15.46 2.44
N ASP A 39 27.42 14.67 2.51
CA ASP A 39 26.50 14.43 1.39
C ASP A 39 25.80 15.73 0.94
N VAL A 40 25.38 16.55 1.91
CA VAL A 40 24.56 17.73 1.68
C VAL A 40 25.41 19.00 1.48
N GLN A 41 26.71 18.96 1.83
CA GLN A 41 27.69 20.04 1.64
C GLN A 41 27.33 21.38 2.30
N HIS A 42 26.48 21.38 3.34
CA HIS A 42 26.21 22.54 4.19
C HIS A 42 26.03 22.14 5.66
N GLU A 43 25.93 23.12 6.56
CA GLU A 43 25.60 22.85 7.96
C GLU A 43 24.19 22.27 8.07
N LEU A 44 24.01 21.18 8.83
CA LEU A 44 22.69 20.60 9.01
C LEU A 44 21.80 21.54 9.83
N SER A 45 20.58 21.75 9.34
CA SER A 45 19.49 22.32 10.13
C SER A 45 18.99 21.31 11.19
N ASP A 46 18.33 21.80 12.24
CA ASP A 46 17.76 20.93 13.27
C ASP A 46 16.71 19.94 12.70
N ALA A 47 16.02 20.32 11.62
CA ALA A 47 15.11 19.43 10.90
C ALA A 47 15.86 18.25 10.26
N GLU A 48 16.97 18.51 9.57
CA GLU A 48 17.77 17.46 8.94
C GLU A 48 18.46 16.56 9.98
N VAL A 49 18.90 17.13 11.11
CA VAL A 49 19.42 16.35 12.24
C VAL A 49 18.33 15.39 12.74
N THR A 50 17.10 15.88 12.91
CA THR A 50 15.95 15.06 13.32
C THR A 50 15.69 13.93 12.33
N ASP A 51 15.79 14.20 11.03
CA ASP A 51 15.58 13.18 9.99
C ASP A 51 16.67 12.10 9.98
N VAL A 52 17.93 12.46 10.26
CA VAL A 52 19.01 11.47 10.45
C VAL A 52 18.75 10.61 11.69
N VAL A 53 18.31 11.21 12.80
CA VAL A 53 17.96 10.46 14.02
C VAL A 53 16.81 9.49 13.74
N LYS A 54 15.76 9.91 13.03
CA LYS A 54 14.65 9.03 12.63
C LYS A 54 15.12 7.85 11.79
N SER A 55 15.98 8.11 10.80
CA SER A 55 16.56 7.07 9.96
C SER A 55 17.33 6.03 10.78
N GLN A 56 18.12 6.48 11.76
CA GLN A 56 18.85 5.56 12.64
C GLN A 56 17.93 4.74 13.56
N VAL A 57 16.92 5.37 14.15
CA VAL A 57 15.91 4.66 14.96
C VAL A 57 15.22 3.57 14.13
N LYS A 58 14.92 3.84 12.86
CA LYS A 58 14.33 2.86 11.94
C LYS A 58 15.26 1.67 11.71
N GLN A 59 16.53 1.91 11.37
CA GLN A 59 17.51 0.84 11.16
C GLN A 59 17.67 -0.06 12.40
N LEU A 60 17.62 0.52 13.59
CA LEU A 60 17.68 -0.23 14.85
C LEU A 60 16.40 -1.06 15.07
N LYS A 61 15.21 -0.52 14.77
CA LYS A 61 13.93 -1.26 14.85
C LYS A 61 13.90 -2.45 13.89
N ASP A 62 14.34 -2.25 12.65
CA ASP A 62 14.46 -3.33 11.65
C ASP A 62 15.47 -4.41 12.10
N SER A 63 16.55 -3.99 12.78
CA SER A 63 17.55 -4.91 13.36
C SER A 63 16.98 -5.70 14.54
N ILE A 64 16.17 -5.07 15.41
CA ILE A 64 15.49 -5.75 16.52
C ILE A 64 14.57 -6.85 16.00
N GLU A 65 13.77 -6.56 14.97
CA GLU A 65 12.90 -7.57 14.34
C GLU A 65 13.73 -8.73 13.77
N SER A 66 14.85 -8.42 13.10
CA SER A 66 15.76 -9.41 12.55
C SER A 66 16.41 -10.29 13.64
N PHE A 67 16.83 -9.70 14.76
CA PHE A 67 17.39 -10.43 15.90
C PHE A 67 16.36 -11.31 16.59
N LYS A 68 15.12 -10.81 16.76
CA LYS A 68 14.01 -11.60 17.30
C LYS A 68 13.67 -12.79 16.39
N ALA A 69 13.61 -12.57 15.08
CA ALA A 69 13.40 -13.64 14.10
C ALA A 69 14.51 -14.70 14.14
N GLY A 70 15.75 -14.28 14.44
CA GLY A 70 16.90 -15.17 14.63
C GLY A 70 17.03 -15.79 16.03
N GLY A 71 16.08 -15.58 16.94
CA GLY A 71 16.12 -16.12 18.31
C GLY A 71 17.20 -15.51 19.21
N ARG A 72 17.70 -14.32 18.87
CA ARG A 72 18.76 -13.59 19.60
C ARG A 72 18.17 -12.46 20.44
N GLU A 73 17.46 -12.82 21.51
CA GLU A 73 16.83 -11.85 22.40
C GLU A 73 17.84 -10.96 23.16
N ASP A 74 19.05 -11.47 23.40
CA ASP A 74 20.16 -10.74 24.00
C ASP A 74 20.52 -9.49 23.18
N LEU A 75 20.65 -9.66 21.86
CA LEU A 75 20.95 -8.57 20.93
C LEU A 75 19.76 -7.63 20.77
N ALA A 76 18.54 -8.18 20.68
CA ALA A 76 17.33 -7.38 20.61
C ALA A 76 17.18 -6.45 21.83
N ALA A 77 17.47 -6.96 23.03
CA ALA A 77 17.44 -6.17 24.26
C ALA A 77 18.50 -5.06 24.26
N SER A 78 19.74 -5.34 23.82
CA SER A 78 20.77 -4.29 23.72
C SER A 78 20.38 -3.20 22.71
N THR A 79 19.86 -3.58 21.54
CA THR A 79 19.45 -2.62 20.51
C THR A 79 18.22 -1.81 20.94
N GLN A 80 17.33 -2.38 21.76
CA GLN A 80 16.19 -1.65 22.33
C GLN A 80 16.64 -0.51 23.26
N ILE A 81 17.75 -0.68 23.99
CA ILE A 81 18.34 0.39 24.80
C ILE A 81 18.82 1.52 23.89
N GLU A 82 19.47 1.20 22.77
CA GLU A 82 19.94 2.20 21.80
C GLU A 82 18.79 3.02 21.20
N VAL A 83 17.68 2.34 20.85
CA VAL A 83 16.45 3.01 20.38
C VAL A 83 15.95 3.99 21.44
N THR A 84 15.91 3.57 22.70
CA THR A 84 15.43 4.40 23.83
C THR A 84 16.29 5.65 24.02
N VAL A 85 17.61 5.53 23.84
CA VAL A 85 18.54 6.67 23.90
C VAL A 85 18.27 7.67 22.76
N LEU A 86 18.07 7.17 21.54
CA LEU A 86 17.83 8.04 20.37
C LEU A 86 16.45 8.71 20.39
N GLU A 87 15.42 8.04 20.92
CA GLU A 87 14.07 8.57 21.02
C GLU A 87 13.99 9.85 21.89
N GLN A 88 14.94 10.07 22.80
CA GLN A 88 15.05 11.31 23.59
C GLN A 88 15.33 12.57 22.76
N TYR A 89 15.85 12.40 21.53
CA TYR A 89 16.17 13.49 20.62
C TYR A 89 15.10 13.70 19.54
N LEU A 90 14.07 12.85 19.52
CA LEU A 90 12.95 13.00 18.60
C LEU A 90 11.78 13.71 19.30
N PRO A 91 10.98 14.49 18.55
CA PRO A 91 9.69 14.96 19.06
C PRO A 91 8.82 13.75 19.40
N ALA A 92 7.95 13.91 20.40
CA ALA A 92 7.03 12.86 20.84
C ALA A 92 6.29 12.25 19.63
N GLN A 93 6.49 10.95 19.43
CA GLN A 93 5.88 10.21 18.34
C GLN A 93 4.39 10.05 18.61
N MET A 94 3.56 10.26 17.59
CA MET A 94 2.12 10.05 17.69
C MET A 94 1.81 8.57 17.89
N SER A 95 0.82 8.28 18.74
CA SER A 95 0.31 6.93 18.92
C SER A 95 -0.35 6.41 17.63
N ASP A 96 -0.57 5.10 17.53
CA ASP A 96 -1.24 4.51 16.36
C ASP A 96 -2.67 5.05 16.19
N GLU A 97 -3.34 5.34 17.31
CA GLU A 97 -4.70 5.89 17.34
C GLU A 97 -4.74 7.34 16.84
N GLU A 98 -3.82 8.17 17.32
CA GLU A 98 -3.72 9.57 16.88
C GLU A 98 -3.34 9.64 15.40
N LEU A 99 -2.40 8.80 14.96
CA LEU A 99 -2.02 8.69 13.55
C LEU A 99 -3.21 8.24 12.69
N THR A 100 -4.01 7.29 13.18
CA THR A 100 -5.24 6.84 12.50
C THR A 100 -6.21 8.00 12.30
N GLN A 101 -6.46 8.81 13.33
CA GLN A 101 -7.37 9.94 13.22
C GLN A 101 -6.88 10.99 12.23
N VAL A 102 -5.58 11.31 12.27
CA VAL A 102 -4.96 12.26 11.33
C VAL A 102 -5.06 11.77 9.89
N VAL A 103 -4.78 10.49 9.66
CA VAL A 103 -4.87 9.89 8.32
C VAL A 103 -6.32 9.87 7.82
N LYS A 104 -7.29 9.48 8.65
CA LYS A 104 -8.72 9.52 8.28
C LYS A 104 -9.16 10.93 7.89
N GLY A 105 -8.82 11.94 8.71
CA GLY A 105 -9.13 13.33 8.40
C GLY A 105 -8.44 13.82 7.12
N ALA A 106 -7.22 13.35 6.84
CA ALA A 106 -6.52 13.68 5.59
C ALA A 106 -7.19 13.04 4.36
N VAL A 107 -7.69 11.80 4.47
CA VAL A 107 -8.44 11.10 3.42
C VAL A 107 -9.78 11.81 3.15
N GLU A 108 -10.53 12.16 4.20
CA GLU A 108 -11.80 12.88 4.08
C GLU A 108 -11.61 14.25 3.42
N LYS A 109 -10.62 15.03 3.86
CA LYS A 109 -10.33 16.36 3.29
C LYS A 109 -9.85 16.30 1.84
N SER A 110 -9.21 15.22 1.44
CA SER A 110 -8.68 15.06 0.07
C SER A 110 -9.69 14.41 -0.89
N GLY A 111 -10.78 13.84 -0.39
CA GLY A 111 -11.79 13.14 -1.20
C GLY A 111 -11.22 11.97 -2.00
N ALA A 112 -10.11 11.39 -1.55
CA ALA A 112 -9.36 10.40 -2.30
C ALA A 112 -10.08 9.04 -2.32
N THR A 113 -10.45 8.58 -3.52
CA THR A 113 -11.15 7.29 -3.71
C THR A 113 -10.27 6.23 -4.39
N SER A 114 -9.06 6.58 -4.84
CA SER A 114 -8.23 5.71 -5.67
C SER A 114 -6.74 5.79 -5.32
N LYS A 115 -5.98 4.74 -5.65
CA LYS A 115 -4.51 4.73 -5.53
C LYS A 115 -3.83 5.88 -6.28
N ALA A 116 -4.45 6.45 -7.32
CA ALA A 116 -3.90 7.59 -8.04
C ALA A 116 -3.87 8.86 -7.16
N ASP A 117 -4.76 8.95 -6.17
CA ASP A 117 -4.84 10.06 -5.23
C ASP A 117 -3.96 9.87 -3.98
N MET A 118 -3.25 8.74 -3.89
CA MET A 118 -2.31 8.46 -2.80
C MET A 118 -1.30 9.60 -2.58
N GLY A 119 -0.81 10.20 -3.66
CA GLY A 119 0.13 11.33 -3.56
C GLY A 119 -0.48 12.55 -2.86
N LYS A 120 -1.77 12.84 -3.10
CA LYS A 120 -2.49 13.95 -2.46
C LYS A 120 -2.72 13.67 -0.98
N VAL A 121 -3.14 12.46 -0.64
CA VAL A 121 -3.36 12.05 0.76
C VAL A 121 -2.05 12.04 1.54
N MET A 122 -0.97 11.53 0.94
CA MET A 122 0.35 11.54 1.56
C MET A 122 0.82 12.96 1.83
N GLY A 123 0.64 13.90 0.91
CA GLY A 123 0.97 15.31 1.14
C GLY A 123 0.19 15.92 2.31
N ALA A 124 -1.12 15.72 2.35
CA ALA A 124 -1.98 16.22 3.42
C ALA A 124 -1.69 15.57 4.78
N ALA A 125 -1.47 14.25 4.80
CA ALA A 125 -1.15 13.51 6.01
C ALA A 125 0.23 13.87 6.55
N MET A 126 1.25 13.99 5.70
CA MET A 126 2.60 14.39 6.12
C MET A 126 2.62 15.83 6.65
N ALA A 127 1.84 16.74 6.06
CA ALA A 127 1.68 18.10 6.58
C ALA A 127 1.00 18.11 7.96
N ALA A 128 -0.02 17.28 8.17
CA ALA A 128 -0.74 17.20 9.44
C ALA A 128 0.08 16.50 10.56
N VAL A 129 0.90 15.52 10.18
CA VAL A 129 1.78 14.79 11.10
C VAL A 129 3.01 15.63 11.47
N ALA A 130 3.42 16.60 10.64
CA ALA A 130 4.52 17.54 10.90
C ALA A 130 5.81 16.87 11.42
N GLY A 131 6.12 15.66 10.94
CA GLY A 131 7.30 14.90 11.34
C GLY A 131 7.20 14.20 12.70
N ARG A 132 6.01 14.11 13.32
CA ARG A 132 5.72 13.34 14.55
C ARG A 132 5.37 11.87 14.30
N ALA A 133 5.42 11.41 13.06
CA ALA A 133 5.35 10.00 12.70
C ALA A 133 6.25 9.73 11.47
N ASP A 134 6.70 8.49 11.34
CA ASP A 134 7.54 8.05 10.22
C ASP A 134 6.73 8.00 8.91
N GLY A 135 7.32 8.48 7.81
CA GLY A 135 6.66 8.50 6.50
C GLY A 135 6.28 7.10 5.98
N SER A 136 7.01 6.07 6.37
CA SER A 136 6.69 4.66 6.07
C SER A 136 5.44 4.22 6.80
N ARG A 137 5.32 4.57 8.09
CA ARG A 137 4.14 4.28 8.93
C ARG A 137 2.91 5.05 8.46
N VAL A 138 3.09 6.32 8.07
CA VAL A 138 2.03 7.13 7.42
C VAL A 138 1.59 6.46 6.12
N LYS A 139 2.53 6.05 5.26
CA LYS A 139 2.23 5.38 3.98
C LYS A 139 1.48 4.07 4.18
N GLU A 140 1.89 3.24 5.13
CA GLU A 140 1.22 1.99 5.46
C GLU A 140 -0.21 2.23 5.95
N MET A 141 -0.39 3.20 6.85
CA MET A 141 -1.72 3.58 7.36
C MET A 141 -2.60 4.17 6.26
N VAL A 142 -2.07 5.03 5.40
CA VAL A 142 -2.80 5.55 4.24
C VAL A 142 -3.16 4.40 3.29
N MET A 143 -2.26 3.45 3.03
CA MET A 143 -2.56 2.25 2.24
C MET A 143 -3.66 1.39 2.85
N ARG A 144 -3.75 1.35 4.18
CA ARG A 144 -4.79 0.63 4.92
C ARG A 144 -6.15 1.32 4.83
N PHE A 145 -6.19 2.66 4.87
CA PHE A 145 -7.44 3.44 4.86
C PHE A 145 -7.92 3.86 3.47
N LEU A 146 -7.02 3.94 2.48
CA LEU A 146 -7.47 4.06 1.11
C LEU A 146 -8.12 2.73 0.73
N PRO A 147 -9.39 2.70 0.31
CA PRO A 147 -9.97 1.49 -0.25
C PRO A 147 -9.12 1.14 -1.46
N MET A 148 -8.29 0.12 -1.28
CA MET A 148 -7.56 -0.46 -2.37
C MET A 148 -8.66 -1.06 -3.23
N VAL A 149 -9.06 -0.38 -4.31
CA VAL A 149 -9.66 -1.04 -5.47
C VAL A 149 -8.53 -1.94 -5.99
N VAL A 150 -8.30 -3.04 -5.28
CA VAL A 150 -7.49 -4.12 -5.76
C VAL A 150 -8.34 -4.69 -6.86
N LEU A 151 -7.98 -4.30 -8.07
CA LEU A 151 -8.11 -5.17 -9.22
C LEU A 151 -7.35 -6.46 -8.86
N VAL A 152 -7.98 -7.35 -8.07
CA VAL A 152 -7.53 -8.73 -7.95
C VAL A 152 -7.91 -9.34 -9.29
N VAL A 153 -6.96 -9.30 -10.22
CA VAL A 153 -6.92 -10.25 -11.31
C VAL A 153 -6.71 -11.60 -10.63
N CYS A 154 -7.80 -12.25 -10.24
CA CYS A 154 -7.79 -13.61 -9.72
C CYS A 154 -7.74 -14.57 -10.93
N GLY A 155 -6.70 -14.40 -11.74
CA GLY A 155 -6.24 -15.42 -12.67
C GLY A 155 -5.16 -16.21 -11.95
N THR A 156 -5.56 -17.35 -11.36
CA THR A 156 -4.69 -18.50 -11.01
C THR A 156 -3.39 -18.16 -10.26
N GLY A 157 -3.39 -18.17 -8.92
CA GLY A 157 -2.12 -18.21 -8.18
C GLY A 157 -2.16 -18.11 -6.64
N VAL A 158 -3.23 -17.58 -6.03
CA VAL A 158 -3.23 -17.31 -4.59
C VAL A 158 -4.03 -18.36 -3.80
N MET A 159 -3.59 -19.62 -3.86
CA MET A 159 -4.16 -20.73 -3.06
C MET A 159 -3.14 -21.34 -2.07
N MET A 160 -2.05 -20.64 -1.70
CA MET A 160 -1.03 -21.20 -0.81
C MET A 160 -0.39 -20.20 0.18
N ASN A 161 -1.13 -19.24 0.76
CA ASN A 161 -0.59 -18.50 1.91
C ASN A 161 -1.59 -18.36 3.07
N PRO A 162 -1.41 -19.12 4.17
CA PRO A 162 -2.29 -19.06 5.33
C PRO A 162 -2.19 -17.74 6.12
N ALA A 163 -1.20 -16.88 5.85
CA ALA A 163 -1.09 -15.55 6.50
C ALA A 163 -2.09 -14.52 5.96
N LEU A 164 -2.60 -14.70 4.73
CA LEU A 164 -3.57 -13.78 4.11
C LEU A 164 -5.03 -14.08 4.49
N ALA A 165 -5.29 -15.23 5.13
CA ALA A 165 -6.63 -15.62 5.59
C ALA A 165 -7.08 -14.88 6.87
N ALA A 166 -6.15 -14.23 7.58
CA ALA A 166 -6.41 -13.56 8.85
C ALA A 166 -6.75 -12.07 8.72
N ILE A 167 -6.91 -11.54 7.50
CA ILE A 167 -7.34 -10.15 7.29
C ILE A 167 -8.85 -10.08 7.59
N PRO A 168 -9.29 -9.38 8.65
CA PRO A 168 -10.72 -9.14 8.85
C PRO A 168 -11.19 -8.22 7.71
N LEU A 169 -11.92 -8.80 6.76
CA LEU A 169 -12.51 -8.10 5.60
C LEU A 169 -13.65 -7.12 5.97
N THR A 170 -13.84 -6.83 7.25
CA THR A 170 -14.87 -5.91 7.72
C THR A 170 -14.38 -5.18 8.97
N GLY A 171 -13.99 -3.91 8.79
CA GLY A 171 -14.04 -2.94 9.87
C GLY A 171 -15.47 -2.41 9.96
N GLU A 172 -16.07 -2.53 11.13
CA GLU A 172 -17.48 -2.23 11.40
C GLU A 172 -17.93 -0.83 10.95
N ARG A 173 -19.18 -0.80 10.46
CA ARG A 173 -20.08 0.35 10.24
C ARG A 173 -19.63 1.44 9.26
N MET A 174 -20.08 1.30 8.01
CA MET A 174 -20.64 2.43 7.25
C MET A 174 -21.57 1.90 6.14
N ASP A 175 -22.88 2.05 6.36
CA ASP A 175 -24.02 1.96 5.43
C ASP A 175 -23.90 1.00 4.22
N THR A 176 -24.35 -0.23 4.42
CA THR A 176 -24.15 -1.41 3.56
C THR A 176 -24.98 -1.50 2.28
N ASP A 177 -25.83 -0.53 1.97
CA ASP A 177 -26.88 -0.75 0.96
C ASP A 177 -26.56 -0.13 -0.42
N PHE A 178 -25.71 0.91 -0.48
CA PHE A 178 -25.41 1.63 -1.75
C PHE A 178 -24.02 1.33 -2.33
N VAL A 179 -23.00 1.15 -1.48
CA VAL A 179 -21.62 0.85 -1.92
C VAL A 179 -21.48 -0.60 -2.42
N SER A 180 -22.28 -1.51 -1.87
CA SER A 180 -22.36 -2.91 -2.29
C SER A 180 -22.96 -3.06 -3.70
N LEU A 181 -23.96 -2.23 -4.05
CA LEU A 181 -24.61 -2.26 -5.36
C LEU A 181 -23.69 -1.75 -6.47
N ALA A 182 -23.01 -0.62 -6.26
CA ALA A 182 -22.06 -0.08 -7.24
C ALA A 182 -20.84 -1.01 -7.44
N THR A 183 -20.37 -1.64 -6.37
CA THR A 183 -19.27 -2.61 -6.43
C THR A 183 -19.70 -3.92 -7.09
N GLY A 184 -20.91 -4.40 -6.78
CA GLY A 184 -21.52 -5.56 -7.43
C GLY A 184 -21.74 -5.36 -8.92
N LEU A 185 -22.21 -4.18 -9.35
CA LEU A 185 -22.42 -3.88 -10.77
C LEU A 185 -21.11 -3.75 -11.54
N ARG A 186 -20.03 -3.27 -10.90
CA ARG A 186 -18.67 -3.26 -11.49
C ARG A 186 -18.11 -4.67 -11.64
N ALA A 187 -18.33 -5.56 -10.67
CA ALA A 187 -17.95 -6.98 -10.78
C ALA A 187 -18.75 -7.69 -11.89
N LEU A 188 -20.05 -7.41 -12.00
CA LEU A 188 -20.92 -7.94 -13.06
C LEU A 188 -20.40 -7.55 -14.46
N ARG A 189 -19.92 -6.32 -14.65
CA ARG A 189 -19.32 -5.89 -15.93
C ARG A 189 -18.12 -6.72 -16.34
N VAL A 190 -17.25 -7.06 -15.39
CA VAL A 190 -16.07 -7.88 -15.68
C VAL A 190 -16.51 -9.28 -16.12
N LEU A 191 -17.49 -9.85 -15.44
CA LEU A 191 -18.05 -11.16 -15.80
C LEU A 191 -18.70 -11.14 -17.19
N VAL A 192 -19.47 -10.08 -17.51
CA VAL A 192 -20.08 -9.87 -18.82
C VAL A 192 -19.02 -9.73 -19.93
N LEU A 193 -17.87 -9.10 -19.66
CA LEU A 193 -16.75 -9.03 -20.61
C LEU A 193 -16.12 -10.40 -20.89
N TRP A 194 -16.01 -11.27 -19.88
CA TRP A 194 -15.53 -12.65 -20.08
C TRP A 194 -16.47 -13.47 -20.98
N ILE A 195 -17.77 -13.26 -20.88
CA ILE A 195 -18.75 -13.85 -21.81
C ILE A 195 -18.54 -13.33 -23.24
N GLY A 196 -18.14 -12.06 -23.40
CA GLY A 196 -17.76 -11.48 -24.69
C GLY A 196 -16.55 -12.16 -25.34
N ILE A 197 -15.52 -12.49 -24.55
CA ILE A 197 -14.33 -13.23 -25.04
C ILE A 197 -14.73 -14.62 -25.54
N LEU A 198 -15.64 -15.31 -24.84
CA LEU A 198 -16.20 -16.58 -25.30
C LEU A 198 -16.98 -16.41 -26.61
N GLY A 199 -17.81 -15.38 -26.73
CA GLY A 199 -18.55 -15.07 -27.96
C GLY A 199 -17.64 -14.90 -29.18
N ILE A 200 -16.55 -14.14 -29.04
CA ILE A 200 -15.55 -13.95 -30.11
C ILE A 200 -14.88 -15.28 -30.49
N THR A 201 -14.55 -16.10 -29.50
CA THR A 201 -13.93 -17.42 -29.72
C THR A 201 -14.86 -18.33 -30.53
N PHE A 202 -16.16 -18.31 -30.23
CA PHE A 202 -17.18 -19.06 -30.99
C PHE A 202 -17.31 -18.58 -32.44
N ILE A 203 -17.25 -17.27 -32.67
CA ILE A 203 -17.27 -16.69 -34.03
C ILE A 203 -16.04 -17.13 -34.82
N LEU A 204 -14.85 -17.04 -34.22
CA LEU A 204 -13.59 -17.41 -34.90
C LEU A 204 -13.55 -18.91 -35.21
N PHE A 205 -13.94 -19.75 -34.25
CA PHE A 205 -13.98 -21.20 -34.43
C PHE A 205 -15.03 -21.60 -35.48
N GLY A 206 -16.24 -21.02 -35.42
CA GLY A 206 -17.27 -21.21 -36.42
C GLY A 206 -16.83 -20.74 -37.81
N GLY A 207 -16.20 -19.56 -37.91
CA GLY A 207 -15.67 -19.01 -39.16
C GLY A 207 -14.59 -19.87 -39.80
N PHE A 208 -13.67 -20.42 -39.00
CA PHE A 208 -12.64 -21.34 -39.48
C PHE A 208 -13.24 -22.62 -40.06
N ASN A 209 -14.20 -23.22 -39.34
CA ASN A 209 -14.89 -24.43 -39.82
C ASN A 209 -15.78 -24.15 -41.03
N TYR A 210 -16.38 -22.97 -41.12
CA TYR A 210 -17.18 -22.55 -42.28
C TYR A 210 -16.36 -22.48 -43.56
N MET A 211 -15.12 -21.99 -43.48
CA MET A 211 -14.21 -21.91 -44.63
C MET A 211 -13.68 -23.28 -45.09
N LYS A 212 -13.58 -24.25 -44.17
CA LYS A 212 -13.05 -25.58 -44.47
C LYS A 212 -14.13 -26.54 -44.96
N ALA A 213 -15.38 -26.36 -44.53
CA ALA A 213 -16.49 -27.25 -44.84
C ALA A 213 -17.13 -26.96 -46.21
N SER A 214 -17.47 -28.01 -46.94
CA SER A 214 -18.26 -27.89 -48.18
C SER A 214 -19.71 -27.53 -47.85
N SER A 215 -20.35 -26.70 -48.68
CA SER A 215 -21.72 -26.20 -48.45
C SER A 215 -22.82 -27.27 -48.29
N ARG A 216 -22.52 -28.53 -48.64
CA ARG A 216 -23.42 -29.69 -48.54
C ARG A 216 -23.23 -30.52 -47.27
N ASP A 217 -22.19 -30.29 -46.49
CA ASP A 217 -21.87 -31.07 -45.30
C ASP A 217 -22.55 -30.52 -44.04
N ASP A 218 -22.93 -31.40 -43.12
CA ASP A 218 -23.54 -31.02 -41.84
C ASP A 218 -22.58 -30.19 -40.95
N GLU A 219 -21.27 -30.27 -41.22
CA GLU A 219 -20.25 -29.40 -40.63
C GLU A 219 -20.44 -27.92 -41.02
N HIS A 220 -20.93 -27.63 -42.23
CA HIS A 220 -21.19 -26.26 -42.68
C HIS A 220 -22.37 -25.63 -41.92
N LYS A 221 -23.42 -26.40 -41.66
CA LYS A 221 -24.57 -25.96 -40.85
C LYS A 221 -24.18 -25.77 -39.37
N SER A 222 -23.34 -26.65 -38.85
CA SER A 222 -22.82 -26.55 -37.49
C SER A 222 -21.95 -25.31 -37.32
N ALA A 223 -21.10 -25.00 -38.30
CA ALA A 223 -20.28 -23.79 -38.33
C ALA A 223 -21.10 -22.50 -38.33
N LEU A 224 -22.17 -22.43 -39.15
CA LEU A 224 -23.14 -21.33 -39.13
C LEU A 224 -23.83 -21.17 -37.76
N THR A 225 -24.13 -22.28 -37.10
CA THR A 225 -24.72 -22.27 -35.76
C THR A 225 -23.76 -21.66 -34.73
N PHE A 226 -22.48 -22.01 -34.76
CA PHE A 226 -21.47 -21.40 -33.87
C PHE A 226 -21.27 -19.90 -34.12
N ILE A 227 -21.27 -19.48 -35.39
CA ILE A 227 -21.17 -18.06 -35.75
C ILE A 227 -22.38 -17.29 -35.23
N THR A 228 -23.59 -17.77 -35.49
CA THR A 228 -24.83 -17.10 -35.06
C THR A 228 -24.89 -17.00 -33.54
N LEU A 229 -24.58 -18.07 -32.82
CA LEU A 229 -24.58 -18.09 -31.35
C LEU A 229 -23.53 -17.12 -30.76
N GLY A 230 -22.35 -17.04 -31.37
CA GLY A 230 -21.31 -16.09 -30.98
C GLY A 230 -21.68 -14.62 -31.26
N VAL A 231 -22.36 -14.33 -32.38
CA VAL A 231 -22.88 -12.99 -32.69
C VAL A 231 -23.97 -12.59 -31.70
N PHE A 232 -24.91 -13.47 -31.39
CA PHE A 232 -25.96 -13.22 -30.38
C PHE A 232 -25.36 -12.95 -28.99
N ALA A 233 -24.39 -13.75 -28.57
CA ALA A 233 -23.69 -13.53 -27.29
C ALA A 233 -22.99 -12.16 -27.26
N SER A 234 -22.37 -11.75 -28.37
CA SER A 234 -21.68 -10.45 -28.47
C SER A 234 -22.66 -9.27 -28.38
N VAL A 235 -23.82 -9.37 -29.05
CA VAL A 235 -24.88 -8.35 -28.96
C VAL A 235 -25.47 -8.27 -27.55
N ALA A 236 -25.71 -9.42 -26.90
CA ALA A 236 -26.22 -9.46 -25.52
C ALA A 236 -25.24 -8.81 -24.53
N VAL A 237 -23.94 -9.08 -24.67
CA VAL A 237 -22.87 -8.45 -23.86
C VAL A 237 -22.85 -6.94 -24.07
N PHE A 238 -22.97 -6.47 -25.31
CA PHE A 238 -23.01 -5.03 -25.61
C PHE A 238 -24.22 -4.33 -24.96
N LEU A 239 -25.41 -4.93 -25.04
CA LEU A 239 -26.62 -4.40 -24.42
C LEU A 239 -26.53 -4.37 -22.89
N MET A 240 -26.03 -5.45 -22.26
CA MET A 240 -25.84 -5.49 -20.81
C MET A 240 -24.80 -4.47 -20.33
N PHE A 241 -23.72 -4.27 -21.09
CA PHE A 241 -22.72 -3.27 -20.77
C PHE A 241 -23.27 -1.84 -20.90
N GLY A 242 -24.07 -1.58 -21.95
CA GLY A 242 -24.77 -0.31 -22.13
C GLY A 242 -25.75 -0.01 -20.98
N PHE A 243 -26.60 -0.97 -20.63
CA PHE A 243 -27.55 -0.87 -19.52
C PHE A 243 -26.85 -0.62 -18.18
N SER A 244 -25.78 -1.37 -17.90
CA SER A 244 -24.95 -1.16 -16.70
C SER A 244 -24.33 0.25 -16.66
N THR A 245 -23.99 0.84 -17.81
CA THR A 245 -23.46 2.21 -17.90
C THR A 245 -24.49 3.26 -17.57
N ILE A 246 -25.71 3.09 -18.08
CA ILE A 246 -26.83 3.99 -17.77
C ILE A 246 -27.12 3.96 -16.26
N ILE A 247 -27.15 2.76 -15.66
CA ILE A 247 -27.40 2.63 -14.21
C ILE A 247 -26.28 3.30 -13.39
N LEU A 248 -25.00 3.07 -13.73
CA LEU A 248 -23.89 3.69 -13.00
C LEU A 248 -23.77 5.20 -13.19
N GLN A 249 -24.37 5.77 -14.24
CA GLN A 249 -24.46 7.22 -14.41
C GLN A 249 -25.65 7.83 -13.66
N SER A 250 -26.65 7.01 -13.31
CA SER A 250 -27.83 7.43 -12.55
C SER A 250 -27.70 7.27 -11.03
N ILE A 251 -26.65 6.57 -10.58
CA ILE A 251 -26.24 6.40 -9.17
C ILE A 251 -25.09 7.37 -8.89
#